data_AF-A0A1Z2LA84-F1
#
_entry.id   AF-A0A1Z2LA84-F1
#
_cell.length_a   1.000
_cell.length_b   1.000
_cell.length_c   1.000
_cell.angle_alpha   90.00
_cell.angle_beta   90.00
_cell.angle_gamma   90.00
#
_symmetry.space_group_name_H-M   'P 1'
#
loop_
_entity.id
_entity.type
_entity.pdbx_description
1 polymer ?
#
loop_
_entity_poly.entity_id
_entity_poly.type
_entity_poly.pdbx_seq_one_letter_code
_entity_poly.pdbx_strand_id
1 'polypeptide(L)'
;MTAPTTSGDRGAAVRTDWPLAVGMSAVGLAAAASSYAALQDLALRTSWWPWLSWLLPVTVDAYALTAVRVWLGRSTRSRTARAWAKANAIGGIALSVAGNAVDHAAAAGVIPVSWPLIVAVSAIPPVVLGLLVHMAHLRHQPTTDAPANSTPAATDQQPQAEDGPVPLPPVPGQPPAAPDAPKQQRPRRSPAAGKRRRTLPPGKSDDELISAARQHMADGGEASATWLMKTYGIGTGRAARIRDAAAQRVPRHTPPLTVVPDVGEPPLSDTPAPPPVGPDPEPSPMTTDSDAPLPLTPPADSHEQVADEREEEKAL
;
A
#
# COMPACT_ATOMS: atom_id res chain seq x y z
N MET A 1 -3.92 29.32 -56.05
CA MET A 1 -2.88 28.44 -55.49
C MET A 1 -3.11 28.30 -53.99
N THR A 2 -3.91 27.32 -53.60
CA THR A 2 -4.22 26.99 -52.20
C THR A 2 -3.69 25.58 -51.95
N ALA A 3 -2.77 25.45 -51.00
CA ALA A 3 -2.15 24.17 -50.67
C ALA A 3 -3.11 23.31 -49.82
N PRO A 4 -3.23 22.01 -50.07
CA PRO A 4 -4.01 21.12 -49.22
C PRO A 4 -3.26 20.86 -47.90
N THR A 5 -3.88 21.24 -46.78
CA THR A 5 -3.44 20.85 -45.43
C THR A 5 -3.81 19.38 -45.20
N THR A 6 -2.84 18.49 -45.31
CA THR A 6 -2.93 17.09 -44.88
C THR A 6 -3.09 17.01 -43.36
N SER A 7 -4.33 16.92 -42.89
CA SER A 7 -4.71 16.46 -41.54
C SER A 7 -4.42 14.97 -41.42
N GLY A 8 -3.13 14.63 -41.29
CA GLY A 8 -2.63 13.27 -41.11
C GLY A 8 -2.36 12.95 -39.66
N ASP A 9 -3.21 13.36 -38.71
CA ASP A 9 -3.10 12.93 -37.31
C ASP A 9 -3.82 11.58 -37.16
N ARG A 10 -3.23 10.56 -37.80
CA ARG A 10 -3.59 9.16 -37.56
C ARG A 10 -3.22 8.88 -36.12
N GLY A 11 -4.25 8.79 -35.27
CA GLY A 11 -4.15 8.21 -33.94
C GLY A 11 -3.35 6.92 -34.06
N ALA A 12 -2.11 6.97 -33.57
CA ALA A 12 -1.28 5.80 -33.40
C ALA A 12 -2.01 4.91 -32.39
N ALA A 13 -2.88 4.05 -32.90
CA ALA A 13 -3.49 2.98 -32.14
C ALA A 13 -2.32 2.26 -31.47
N VAL A 14 -2.26 2.35 -30.15
CA VAL A 14 -1.36 1.54 -29.33
C VAL A 14 -1.72 0.10 -29.70
N ARG A 15 -0.93 -0.51 -30.58
CA ARG A 15 -1.05 -1.93 -30.88
C ARG A 15 -0.63 -2.61 -29.59
N THR A 16 -1.61 -2.88 -28.73
CA THR A 16 -1.40 -3.67 -27.53
C THR A 16 -0.81 -4.99 -27.99
N ASP A 17 0.38 -5.31 -27.49
CA ASP A 17 1.04 -6.59 -27.76
C ASP A 17 0.19 -7.71 -27.15
N TRP A 18 -0.86 -8.12 -27.87
CA TRP A 18 -1.84 -9.10 -27.44
C TRP A 18 -1.20 -10.39 -26.93
N PRO A 19 -0.17 -10.96 -27.59
CA PRO A 19 0.52 -12.14 -27.07
C PRO A 19 1.15 -11.91 -25.69
N LEU A 20 1.71 -10.72 -25.45
CA LEU A 20 2.28 -10.36 -24.15
C LEU A 20 1.20 -10.25 -23.08
N ALA A 21 0.06 -9.62 -23.42
CA ALA A 21 -1.07 -9.49 -22.50
C ALA A 21 -1.66 -10.86 -22.11
N VAL A 22 -1.76 -11.79 -23.07
CA VAL A 22 -2.22 -13.16 -22.82
C VAL A 22 -1.21 -13.90 -21.94
N GLY A 23 0.08 -13.84 -22.26
CA GLY A 23 1.14 -14.48 -21.47
C GLY A 23 1.20 -13.96 -20.03
N MET A 24 1.12 -12.64 -19.83
CA MET A 24 1.08 -12.02 -18.49
C MET A 24 -0.17 -12.45 -17.71
N SER A 25 -1.33 -12.52 -18.38
CA SER A 25 -2.58 -12.97 -17.75
C SER A 25 -2.49 -14.42 -17.31
N ALA A 26 -1.95 -15.30 -18.17
CA ALA A 26 -1.78 -16.71 -17.86
C ALA A 26 -0.82 -16.94 -16.68
N VAL A 27 0.34 -16.29 -16.69
CA VAL A 27 1.32 -16.35 -15.58
C VAL A 27 0.71 -15.79 -14.29
N GLY A 28 -0.03 -14.68 -14.38
CA GLY A 28 -0.72 -14.08 -13.24
C GLY A 28 -1.77 -15.02 -12.62
N LEU A 29 -2.58 -15.68 -13.45
CA LEU A 29 -3.58 -16.65 -12.98
C LEU A 29 -2.93 -17.88 -12.36
N ALA A 30 -1.87 -18.42 -12.96
CA ALA A 30 -1.13 -19.55 -12.39
C ALA A 30 -0.50 -19.20 -11.04
N ALA A 31 0.11 -18.01 -10.92
CA ALA A 31 0.66 -17.52 -9.67
C ALA A 31 -0.43 -17.32 -8.60
N ALA A 32 -1.58 -16.76 -8.98
CA ALA A 32 -2.71 -16.56 -8.07
C ALA A 32 -3.29 -17.89 -7.58
N ALA A 33 -3.49 -18.87 -8.47
CA ALA A 33 -3.98 -20.20 -8.10
C ALA A 33 -3.02 -20.94 -7.17
N SER A 34 -1.71 -20.86 -7.44
CA SER A 34 -0.69 -21.44 -6.57
C SER A 34 -0.64 -20.76 -5.20
N SER A 35 -0.77 -19.43 -5.14
CA SER A 35 -0.78 -18.70 -3.86
C SER A 35 -2.07 -18.96 -3.07
N TYR A 36 -3.20 -19.06 -3.77
CA TYR A 36 -4.49 -19.41 -3.17
C TYR A 36 -4.42 -20.76 -2.45
N ALA A 37 -3.88 -21.79 -3.11
CA ALA A 37 -3.75 -23.12 -2.53
C ALA A 37 -2.85 -23.13 -1.28
N ALA A 38 -1.69 -22.46 -1.33
CA ALA A 38 -0.76 -22.38 -0.20
C ALA A 38 -1.36 -21.61 1.00
N LEU A 39 -2.05 -20.49 0.75
CA LEU A 39 -2.73 -19.72 1.79
C LEU A 39 -3.91 -20.47 2.41
N GLN A 40 -4.63 -21.26 1.61
CA GLN A 40 -5.70 -22.12 2.10
C GLN A 40 -5.15 -23.27 2.97
N ASP A 41 -4.08 -23.95 2.53
CA ASP A 41 -3.42 -25.00 3.31
C ASP A 41 -2.88 -24.45 4.63
N LEU A 42 -2.26 -23.26 4.60
CA LEU A 42 -1.82 -22.55 5.80
C LEU A 42 -2.99 -22.27 6.76
N ALA A 43 -4.14 -21.81 6.26
CA ALA A 43 -5.32 -21.58 7.08
C ALA A 43 -5.78 -22.89 7.77
N LEU A 44 -5.86 -24.00 7.01
CA LEU A 44 -6.20 -25.31 7.55
C LEU A 44 -5.21 -25.78 8.62
N ARG A 45 -3.90 -25.60 8.39
CA ARG A 45 -2.85 -25.93 9.37
C ARG A 45 -2.94 -25.08 10.63
N THR A 46 -3.40 -23.84 10.53
CA THR A 46 -3.65 -22.95 11.69
C THR A 46 -5.01 -23.16 12.36
N SER A 47 -5.65 -24.31 12.14
CA SER A 47 -6.91 -24.71 12.76
C SER A 47 -8.10 -23.81 12.41
N TRP A 48 -8.07 -23.15 11.25
CA TRP A 48 -9.28 -22.50 10.74
C TRP A 48 -10.32 -23.54 10.35
N TRP A 49 -11.58 -23.18 10.50
CA TRP A 49 -12.67 -24.06 10.10
C TRP A 49 -12.62 -24.27 8.57
N PRO A 50 -12.76 -25.50 8.03
CA PRO A 50 -12.49 -25.78 6.62
C PRO A 50 -13.29 -24.91 5.63
N TRP A 51 -14.54 -24.59 5.96
CA TRP A 51 -15.40 -23.72 5.15
C TRP A 51 -15.06 -22.23 5.24
N LEU A 52 -14.19 -21.82 6.17
CA LEU A 52 -13.64 -20.46 6.29
C LEU A 52 -12.22 -20.35 5.74
N SER A 53 -11.55 -21.47 5.45
CA SER A 53 -10.15 -21.47 4.97
C SER A 53 -9.95 -20.65 3.70
N TRP A 54 -10.94 -20.62 2.81
CA TRP A 54 -10.90 -19.86 1.56
C TRP A 54 -10.99 -18.34 1.76
N LEU A 55 -11.44 -17.86 2.92
CA LEU A 55 -11.55 -16.42 3.20
C LEU A 55 -10.18 -15.77 3.28
N LEU A 56 -9.17 -16.48 3.78
CA LEU A 56 -7.82 -15.95 3.93
C LEU A 56 -7.20 -15.53 2.59
N PRO A 57 -7.06 -16.41 1.57
CA PRO A 57 -6.53 -15.98 0.27
C PRO A 57 -7.40 -14.92 -0.39
N VAL A 58 -8.73 -15.03 -0.30
CA VAL A 58 -9.65 -14.04 -0.91
C VAL A 58 -9.47 -12.65 -0.31
N THR A 59 -9.29 -12.53 1.01
CA THR A 59 -9.07 -11.22 1.65
C THR A 59 -7.74 -10.58 1.23
N VAL A 60 -6.67 -11.38 1.13
CA VAL A 60 -5.34 -10.90 0.69
C VAL A 60 -5.38 -10.47 -0.77
N ASP A 61 -5.98 -11.27 -1.65
CA ASP A 61 -6.06 -11.00 -3.09
C ASP A 61 -6.96 -9.80 -3.41
N ALA A 62 -8.14 -9.73 -2.79
CA ALA A 62 -9.06 -8.60 -2.96
C ALA A 62 -8.38 -7.30 -2.52
N TYR A 63 -7.60 -7.34 -1.44
CA TYR A 63 -6.82 -6.21 -0.98
C TYR A 63 -5.72 -5.80 -1.96
N ALA A 64 -4.89 -6.75 -2.41
CA ALA A 64 -3.81 -6.50 -3.34
C ALA A 64 -4.33 -5.91 -4.66
N LEU A 65 -5.40 -6.48 -5.23
CA LEU A 65 -6.06 -5.98 -6.43
C LEU A 65 -6.61 -4.56 -6.23
N THR A 66 -7.19 -4.29 -5.06
CA THR A 66 -7.71 -2.95 -4.71
C THR A 66 -6.57 -1.92 -4.61
N ALA A 67 -5.47 -2.28 -3.96
CA ALA A 67 -4.29 -1.42 -3.85
C ALA A 67 -3.64 -1.14 -5.22
N VAL A 68 -3.46 -2.17 -6.05
CA VAL A 68 -2.95 -2.05 -7.43
C VAL A 68 -3.87 -1.19 -8.28
N ARG A 69 -5.18 -1.37 -8.20
CA ARG A 69 -6.17 -0.56 -8.93
C ARG A 69 -6.09 0.91 -8.54
N VAL A 70 -5.93 1.23 -7.25
CA VAL A 70 -5.79 2.62 -6.79
C VAL A 70 -4.44 3.22 -7.19
N TRP A 71 -3.37 2.42 -7.16
CA TRP A 71 -2.03 2.84 -7.57
C TRP A 71 -1.94 3.14 -9.07
N LEU A 72 -2.47 2.27 -9.92
CA LEU A 72 -2.46 2.40 -11.39
C LEU A 72 -3.62 3.27 -11.92
N GLY A 73 -4.64 3.51 -11.11
CA GLY A 73 -5.82 4.29 -11.47
C GLY A 73 -5.48 5.74 -11.82
N ARG A 74 -5.83 6.16 -13.04
CA ARG A 74 -5.65 7.56 -13.50
C ARG A 74 -6.47 8.55 -12.66
N SER A 75 -7.51 8.10 -11.97
CA SER A 75 -8.40 8.90 -11.12
C SER A 75 -7.77 9.39 -9.81
N THR A 76 -6.71 8.75 -9.32
CA THR A 76 -6.09 9.10 -8.04
C THR A 76 -5.21 10.35 -8.24
N ARG A 77 -5.72 11.57 -8.02
CA ARG A 77 -4.92 12.81 -8.26
C ARG A 77 -3.90 13.11 -7.16
N SER A 78 -4.17 12.69 -5.91
CA SER A 78 -3.26 12.90 -4.78
C SER A 78 -2.00 12.02 -4.90
N ARG A 79 -0.81 12.65 -4.83
CA ARG A 79 0.48 11.94 -4.83
C ARG A 79 0.65 11.07 -3.58
N THR A 80 0.20 11.56 -2.43
CA THR A 80 0.26 10.84 -1.16
C THR A 80 -0.59 9.57 -1.21
N ALA A 81 -1.82 9.67 -1.74
CA ALA A 81 -2.68 8.50 -1.91
C ALA A 81 -2.07 7.46 -2.86
N ARG A 82 -1.41 7.88 -3.96
CA ARG A 82 -0.70 6.95 -4.86
C ARG A 82 0.51 6.30 -4.19
N ALA A 83 1.31 7.05 -3.44
CA ALA A 83 2.46 6.51 -2.74
C ALA A 83 2.06 5.48 -1.69
N TRP A 84 0.98 5.78 -0.94
CA TRP A 84 0.41 4.87 0.03
C TRP A 84 -0.17 3.62 -0.64
N ALA A 85 -0.94 3.77 -1.72
CA ALA A 85 -1.45 2.62 -2.49
C ALA A 85 -0.32 1.75 -3.08
N LYS A 86 0.78 2.37 -3.56
CA LYS A 86 1.97 1.64 -4.01
C LYS A 86 2.60 0.82 -2.88
N ALA A 87 2.80 1.42 -1.72
CA ALA A 87 3.37 0.73 -0.56
C ALA A 87 2.51 -0.47 -0.16
N ASN A 88 1.19 -0.31 -0.17
CA ASN A 88 0.25 -1.39 0.15
C ASN A 88 0.16 -2.48 -0.93
N ALA A 89 0.27 -2.11 -2.21
CA ALA A 89 0.37 -3.10 -3.29
C ALA A 89 1.64 -3.95 -3.14
N ILE A 90 2.78 -3.32 -2.85
CA ILE A 90 4.05 -4.03 -2.56
C ILE A 90 3.90 -4.90 -1.29
N GLY A 91 3.25 -4.36 -0.24
CA GLY A 91 2.96 -5.09 0.99
C GLY A 91 2.10 -6.34 0.75
N GLY A 92 1.05 -6.25 -0.08
CA GLY A 92 0.21 -7.39 -0.45
C GLY A 92 0.98 -8.47 -1.22
N ILE A 93 1.83 -8.07 -2.17
CA ILE A 93 2.71 -9.01 -2.89
C ILE A 93 3.67 -9.70 -1.91
N ALA A 94 4.33 -8.93 -1.04
CA ALA A 94 5.26 -9.48 -0.05
C ALA A 94 4.55 -10.43 0.93
N LEU A 95 3.32 -10.10 1.35
CA LEU A 95 2.49 -10.95 2.22
C LEU A 95 2.13 -12.27 1.54
N SER A 96 1.77 -12.25 0.25
CA SER A 96 1.49 -13.47 -0.53
C SER A 96 2.74 -14.36 -0.65
N VAL A 97 3.90 -13.79 -0.99
CA VAL A 97 5.16 -14.55 -1.03
C VAL A 97 5.53 -15.12 0.34
N ALA A 98 5.38 -14.33 1.40
CA ALA A 98 5.63 -14.77 2.76
C ALA A 98 4.68 -15.88 3.19
N GLY A 99 3.39 -15.79 2.86
CA GLY A 99 2.39 -16.82 3.13
C GLY A 99 2.77 -18.15 2.48
N ASN A 100 3.13 -18.13 1.20
CA ASN A 100 3.59 -19.34 0.49
C ASN A 100 4.87 -19.92 1.11
N ALA A 101 5.82 -19.07 1.50
CA ALA A 101 7.07 -19.52 2.13
C ALA A 101 6.83 -20.16 3.50
N VAL A 102 5.93 -19.57 4.30
CA VAL A 102 5.53 -20.10 5.61
C VAL A 102 4.77 -21.42 5.46
N ASP A 103 3.87 -21.52 4.48
CA ASP A 103 3.16 -22.77 4.17
C ASP A 103 4.13 -23.90 3.83
N HIS A 104 5.05 -23.68 2.87
CA HIS A 104 6.07 -24.67 2.52
C HIS A 104 6.99 -25.01 3.69
N ALA A 105 7.38 -24.02 4.51
CA ALA A 105 8.21 -24.25 5.69
C ALA A 105 7.47 -25.06 6.77
N ALA A 106 6.16 -24.83 6.94
CA ALA A 106 5.31 -25.61 7.85
C ALA A 106 5.09 -27.03 7.32
N ALA A 107 4.83 -27.19 6.02
CA ALA A 107 4.68 -28.49 5.36
C ALA A 107 5.97 -29.33 5.43
N ALA A 108 7.14 -28.68 5.33
CA ALA A 108 8.45 -29.32 5.48
C ALA A 108 8.83 -29.57 6.95
N GLY A 109 8.01 -29.16 7.93
CA GLY A 109 8.30 -29.30 9.36
C GLY A 109 9.42 -28.40 9.88
N VAL A 110 9.85 -27.40 9.10
CA VAL A 110 10.90 -26.44 9.48
C VAL A 110 10.39 -25.45 10.53
N ILE A 111 9.12 -25.02 10.40
CA ILE A 111 8.47 -24.13 11.34
C ILE A 111 7.30 -24.88 12.00
N PRO A 112 7.31 -25.08 13.33
CA PRO A 112 6.17 -25.69 14.00
C PRO A 112 4.97 -24.73 13.99
N VAL A 113 3.78 -25.29 13.73
CA VAL A 113 2.54 -24.55 13.90
C VAL A 113 2.36 -24.27 15.40
N SER A 114 2.68 -23.04 15.77
CA SER A 114 2.68 -22.57 17.15
C SER A 114 1.66 -21.46 17.33
N TRP A 115 1.30 -21.18 18.59
CA TRP A 115 0.34 -20.13 18.92
C TRP A 115 0.63 -18.76 18.25
N PRO A 116 1.89 -18.26 18.19
CA PRO A 116 2.18 -17.00 17.49
C PRO A 116 1.81 -17.01 16.01
N LEU A 117 2.01 -18.15 15.31
CA LEU A 117 1.69 -18.27 13.89
C LEU A 117 0.17 -18.20 13.68
N ILE A 118 -0.60 -18.90 14.52
CA ILE A 118 -2.07 -18.89 14.48
C ILE A 118 -2.60 -17.46 14.70
N VAL A 119 -2.07 -16.75 15.70
CA VAL A 119 -2.44 -15.35 15.97
C VAL A 119 -2.08 -14.45 14.79
N ALA A 120 -0.88 -14.58 14.22
CA ALA A 120 -0.43 -13.77 13.10
C ALA A 120 -1.33 -13.97 11.86
N VAL A 121 -1.63 -15.22 11.50
CA VAL A 121 -2.52 -15.56 10.37
C VAL A 121 -3.94 -15.05 10.62
N SER A 122 -4.43 -15.19 11.86
CA SER A 122 -5.77 -14.72 12.26
C SER A 122 -5.91 -13.19 12.28
N ALA A 123 -4.81 -12.46 12.43
CA ALA A 123 -4.80 -10.99 12.40
C ALA A 123 -4.85 -10.41 10.98
N ILE A 124 -4.67 -11.22 9.93
CA ILE A 124 -4.62 -10.72 8.54
C ILE A 124 -5.95 -10.03 8.13
N PRO A 125 -7.14 -10.66 8.27
CA PRO A 125 -8.39 -10.02 7.88
C PRO A 125 -8.67 -8.66 8.56
N PRO A 126 -8.56 -8.50 9.90
CA PRO A 126 -8.81 -7.21 10.53
C PRO A 126 -7.78 -6.15 10.15
N VAL A 127 -6.50 -6.52 9.96
CA VAL A 127 -5.46 -5.59 9.48
C VAL A 127 -5.78 -5.10 8.08
N VAL A 128 -6.11 -6.01 7.15
CA VAL A 128 -6.52 -5.69 5.78
C VAL A 128 -7.72 -4.75 5.76
N LEU A 129 -8.72 -5.00 6.60
CA LEU A 129 -9.89 -4.13 6.73
C LEU A 129 -9.51 -2.71 7.20
N GLY A 130 -8.67 -2.60 8.23
CA GLY A 130 -8.17 -1.31 8.71
C GLY A 130 -7.41 -0.53 7.63
N LEU A 131 -6.60 -1.22 6.84
CA LEU A 131 -5.89 -0.61 5.70
C LEU A 131 -6.85 -0.13 4.61
N LEU A 132 -7.91 -0.89 4.29
CA LEU A 132 -8.93 -0.46 3.32
C LEU A 132 -9.68 0.79 3.79
N VAL A 133 -10.06 0.84 5.06
CA VAL A 133 -10.73 2.01 5.67
C VAL A 133 -9.81 3.24 5.61
N HIS A 134 -8.54 3.08 5.96
CA HIS A 134 -7.56 4.17 5.86
C HIS A 134 -7.40 4.66 4.42
N MET A 135 -7.35 3.75 3.45
CA MET A 135 -7.29 4.10 2.04
C MET A 135 -8.54 4.87 1.58
N ALA A 136 -9.71 4.41 1.98
CA ALA A 136 -10.98 5.07 1.68
C ALA A 136 -10.98 6.49 2.27
N HIS A 137 -10.53 6.66 3.51
CA HIS A 137 -10.39 7.96 4.14
C HIS A 137 -9.44 8.89 3.36
N LEU A 138 -8.25 8.43 2.99
CA LEU A 138 -7.27 9.20 2.20
C LEU A 138 -7.81 9.65 0.83
N ARG A 139 -8.74 8.89 0.23
CA ARG A 139 -9.36 9.26 -1.05
C ARG A 139 -10.42 10.35 -0.94
N HIS A 140 -11.02 10.51 0.24
CA HIS A 140 -12.06 11.53 0.50
C HIS A 140 -11.51 12.82 1.09
N GLN A 141 -10.22 12.86 1.47
CA GLN A 141 -9.60 14.10 1.93
C GLN A 141 -9.62 15.15 0.81
N PRO A 142 -10.22 16.33 1.05
CA PRO A 142 -10.15 17.45 0.12
C PRO A 142 -8.70 17.72 -0.21
N THR A 143 -8.39 17.89 -1.50
CA THR A 143 -7.02 18.18 -1.90
C THR A 143 -6.73 19.62 -1.52
N THR A 144 -6.20 19.86 -0.31
CA THR A 144 -5.83 21.20 0.19
C THR A 144 -4.75 21.87 -0.69
N ASP A 145 -4.13 21.11 -1.59
CA ASP A 145 -3.13 21.60 -2.55
C ASP A 145 -3.70 22.30 -3.79
N ALA A 146 -5.00 22.63 -3.82
CA ALA A 146 -5.49 23.59 -4.82
C ALA A 146 -4.91 24.97 -4.45
N PRO A 147 -4.00 25.56 -5.26
CA PRO A 147 -3.50 26.89 -4.97
C PRO A 147 -4.70 27.84 -4.90
N ALA A 148 -4.76 28.63 -3.83
CA ALA A 148 -5.72 29.69 -3.59
C ALA A 148 -5.58 30.85 -4.60
N ASN A 149 -5.52 30.53 -5.89
CA ASN A 149 -5.61 31.46 -7.01
C ASN A 149 -7.04 31.57 -7.54
N SER A 150 -8.02 30.91 -6.92
CA SER A 150 -9.38 31.39 -6.97
C SER A 150 -9.43 32.62 -6.08
N THR A 151 -9.22 33.78 -6.70
CA THR A 151 -9.77 35.05 -6.21
C THR A 151 -11.14 34.76 -5.62
N PRO A 152 -11.45 35.18 -4.38
CA PRO A 152 -12.82 35.16 -3.92
C PRO A 152 -13.59 36.06 -4.89
N ALA A 153 -14.21 35.46 -5.91
CA ALA A 153 -15.31 36.08 -6.60
C ALA A 153 -16.35 36.23 -5.50
N ALA A 154 -16.37 37.43 -4.92
CA ALA A 154 -17.48 37.95 -4.17
C ALA A 154 -18.71 37.68 -5.03
N THR A 155 -19.36 36.56 -4.72
CA THR A 155 -20.73 36.36 -5.11
C THR A 155 -21.45 37.32 -4.18
N ASP A 156 -21.68 38.53 -4.69
CA ASP A 156 -22.80 39.35 -4.26
C ASP A 156 -24.04 38.45 -4.37
N GLN A 157 -24.33 37.73 -3.29
CA GLN A 157 -25.69 37.33 -2.98
C GLN A 157 -26.41 38.60 -2.58
N GLN A 158 -26.73 39.40 -3.59
CA GLN A 158 -27.76 40.41 -3.49
C GLN A 158 -29.07 39.66 -3.22
N PRO A 159 -29.77 39.95 -2.11
CA PRO A 159 -31.06 39.32 -1.82
C PRO A 159 -32.01 39.57 -2.99
N GLN A 160 -32.40 38.52 -3.69
CA GLN A 160 -33.53 38.56 -4.61
C GLN A 160 -34.78 38.82 -3.76
N ALA A 161 -35.17 40.10 -3.68
CA ALA A 161 -36.54 40.46 -3.37
C ALA A 161 -37.41 39.97 -4.54
N GLU A 162 -38.22 38.96 -4.27
CA GLU A 162 -39.41 38.67 -5.05
C GLU A 162 -40.33 39.89 -5.01
N ASP A 163 -40.60 40.48 -6.19
CA ASP A 163 -41.89 41.06 -6.53
C ASP A 163 -41.91 41.36 -8.04
N GLY A 164 -42.90 40.82 -8.77
CA GLY A 164 -43.21 41.23 -10.15
C GLY A 164 -43.82 42.65 -10.20
N PRO A 165 -44.23 43.25 -11.36
CA PRO A 165 -44.76 42.59 -12.57
C PRO A 165 -44.42 43.21 -13.99
N VAL A 166 -44.26 42.33 -15.00
CA VAL A 166 -44.70 42.45 -16.44
C VAL A 166 -43.94 43.51 -17.33
N PRO A 167 -44.11 43.59 -18.68
CA PRO A 167 -43.17 43.11 -19.72
C PRO A 167 -42.67 44.23 -20.69
N LEU A 168 -41.55 44.03 -21.40
CA LEU A 168 -41.16 44.93 -22.50
C LEU A 168 -40.78 44.18 -23.81
N PRO A 169 -41.09 44.78 -24.98
CA PRO A 169 -41.13 44.13 -26.31
C PRO A 169 -39.73 43.85 -26.92
N PRO A 170 -39.66 43.04 -27.99
CA PRO A 170 -38.40 42.66 -28.64
C PRO A 170 -37.75 43.85 -29.35
N VAL A 171 -36.46 44.07 -29.08
CA VAL A 171 -35.61 45.02 -29.81
C VAL A 171 -35.10 44.37 -31.08
N PRO A 172 -35.45 44.88 -32.28
CA PRO A 172 -34.83 44.48 -33.54
C PRO A 172 -33.65 45.41 -33.84
N GLY A 173 -32.46 44.84 -34.09
CA GLY A 173 -31.35 45.57 -34.69
C GLY A 173 -30.02 45.38 -33.98
N GLN A 174 -29.40 44.21 -34.16
CA GLN A 174 -27.96 44.07 -33.94
C GLN A 174 -27.27 43.89 -35.31
N PRO A 175 -26.46 44.88 -35.76
CA PRO A 175 -25.66 44.77 -36.96
C PRO A 175 -24.56 43.69 -36.83
N PRO A 176 -24.11 43.07 -37.94
CA PRO A 176 -23.11 42.01 -37.91
C PRO A 176 -21.73 42.60 -37.54
N ALA A 177 -21.15 42.09 -36.44
CA ALA A 177 -19.76 42.35 -36.09
C ALA A 177 -18.82 41.60 -37.05
N ALA A 178 -17.82 42.34 -37.51
CA ALA A 178 -16.81 42.00 -38.51
C ALA A 178 -15.87 40.85 -38.07
N PRO A 179 -15.05 40.30 -38.99
CA PRO A 179 -14.33 39.05 -38.82
C PRO A 179 -13.11 39.12 -37.89
N ASP A 180 -12.88 38.00 -37.22
CA ASP A 180 -11.77 37.71 -36.29
C ASP A 180 -10.38 37.95 -36.89
N ALA A 181 -9.57 38.69 -36.11
CA ALA A 181 -8.13 38.83 -36.32
C ALA A 181 -7.37 37.52 -35.99
N PRO A 182 -6.27 37.22 -36.71
CA PRO A 182 -5.53 35.98 -36.54
C PRO A 182 -4.71 35.99 -35.24
N LYS A 183 -4.95 35.00 -34.37
CA LYS A 183 -4.13 34.72 -33.18
C LYS A 183 -2.72 34.29 -33.60
N GLN A 184 -1.75 35.16 -33.35
CA GLN A 184 -0.32 34.90 -33.53
C GLN A 184 0.12 33.71 -32.66
N GLN A 185 0.66 32.68 -33.31
CA GLN A 185 1.32 31.55 -32.68
C GLN A 185 2.61 32.02 -31.98
N ARG A 186 2.68 31.79 -30.67
CA ARG A 186 3.90 31.96 -29.88
C ARG A 186 4.94 30.88 -30.24
N PRO A 187 6.21 31.25 -30.41
CA PRO A 187 7.27 30.29 -30.73
C PRO A 187 7.58 29.36 -29.55
N ARG A 188 7.68 28.05 -29.86
CA ARG A 188 8.21 26.99 -28.99
C ARG A 188 9.64 27.36 -28.54
N ARG A 189 9.84 27.52 -27.23
CA ARG A 189 11.16 27.61 -26.60
C ARG A 189 11.75 26.23 -26.42
N SER A 190 12.94 26.05 -26.96
CA SER A 190 13.84 24.90 -26.78
C SER A 190 14.23 24.69 -25.29
N PRO A 191 14.51 23.45 -24.85
CA PRO A 191 15.02 23.17 -23.52
C PRO A 191 16.54 23.45 -23.49
N ALA A 192 16.90 24.66 -23.03
CA ALA A 192 18.29 25.01 -22.78
C ALA A 192 18.76 24.44 -21.43
N ALA A 193 19.97 23.88 -21.47
CA ALA A 193 20.78 23.43 -20.37
C ALA A 193 21.03 24.50 -19.30
N GLY A 194 21.42 24.03 -18.11
CA GLY A 194 22.15 24.83 -17.13
C GLY A 194 21.29 25.48 -16.04
N LYS A 195 20.87 24.69 -15.05
CA LYS A 195 20.52 25.25 -13.73
C LYS A 195 21.80 25.82 -13.11
N ARG A 196 22.09 27.08 -13.41
CA ARG A 196 23.03 27.90 -12.64
C ARG A 196 22.61 27.80 -11.17
N ARG A 197 23.45 27.16 -10.35
CA ARG A 197 23.35 27.21 -8.89
C ARG A 197 23.34 28.68 -8.51
N ARG A 198 22.16 29.19 -8.16
CA ARG A 198 22.02 30.44 -7.44
C ARG A 198 22.76 30.23 -6.12
N THR A 199 23.93 30.83 -6.01
CA THR A 199 24.61 31.02 -4.73
C THR A 199 23.69 31.88 -3.88
N LEU A 200 22.91 31.21 -3.03
CA LEU A 200 22.18 31.87 -1.96
C LEU A 200 23.19 32.64 -1.09
N PRO A 201 22.78 33.74 -0.45
CA PRO A 201 23.56 34.41 0.59
C PRO A 201 24.07 33.39 1.62
N PRO A 202 25.20 33.64 2.31
CA PRO A 202 25.72 32.73 3.33
C PRO A 202 24.71 32.64 4.48
N GLY A 203 23.76 31.72 4.34
CA GLY A 203 22.90 31.27 5.41
C GLY A 203 23.71 30.45 6.40
N LYS A 204 23.18 30.32 7.62
CA LYS A 204 23.73 29.51 8.70
C LYS A 204 24.31 28.19 8.19
N SER A 205 25.49 27.85 8.70
CA SER A 205 26.18 26.61 8.33
C SER A 205 25.31 25.39 8.71
N ASP A 206 25.56 24.25 8.06
CA ASP A 206 24.83 23.02 8.42
C ASP A 206 25.08 22.65 9.90
N ASP A 207 26.28 22.91 10.43
CA ASP A 207 26.63 22.63 11.82
C ASP A 207 25.83 23.49 12.82
N GLU A 208 25.60 24.78 12.51
CA GLU A 208 24.76 25.65 13.31
C GLU A 208 23.30 25.18 13.32
N LEU A 209 22.80 24.75 12.15
CA LEU A 209 21.43 24.25 12.01
C LEU A 209 21.24 22.91 12.74
N ILE A 210 22.24 22.02 12.71
CA ILE A 210 22.23 20.75 13.47
C ILE A 210 22.24 21.04 14.97
N SER A 211 23.08 21.97 15.43
CA SER A 211 23.18 22.34 16.84
C SER A 211 21.87 22.94 17.35
N ALA A 212 21.24 23.83 16.57
CA ALA A 212 19.95 24.41 16.92
C ALA A 212 18.81 23.38 16.92
N ALA A 213 18.83 22.42 15.99
CA ALA A 213 17.87 21.31 15.97
C ALA A 213 18.01 20.42 17.22
N ARG A 214 19.24 20.11 17.64
CA ARG A 214 19.51 19.34 18.86
C ARG A 214 19.06 20.07 20.13
N GLN A 215 19.30 21.38 20.20
CA GLN A 215 18.82 22.20 21.32
C GLN A 215 17.30 22.14 21.41
N HIS A 216 16.59 22.31 20.29
CA HIS A 216 15.14 22.21 20.27
C HIS A 216 14.62 20.84 20.74
N MET A 217 15.33 19.75 20.42
CA MET A 217 15.02 18.42 20.93
C MET A 217 15.29 18.25 22.42
N ALA A 218 16.36 18.87 22.94
CA ALA A 218 16.67 18.87 24.37
C ALA A 218 15.60 19.64 25.17
N ASP A 219 15.02 20.68 24.58
CA ASP A 219 13.92 21.47 25.15
C ASP A 219 12.55 20.75 25.05
N GLY A 220 12.52 19.50 24.57
CA GLY A 220 11.31 18.66 24.45
C GLY A 220 10.52 18.87 23.15
N GLY A 221 11.03 19.68 22.21
CA GLY A 221 10.42 19.88 20.90
C GLY A 221 10.77 18.79 19.89
N GLU A 222 9.92 18.58 18.89
CA GLU A 222 10.22 17.67 17.78
C GLU A 222 10.89 18.46 16.63
N ALA A 223 12.16 18.17 16.34
CA ALA A 223 12.91 18.82 15.25
C ALA A 223 12.48 18.31 13.85
N SER A 224 11.21 18.50 13.50
CA SER A 224 10.69 18.08 12.20
C SER A 224 11.31 18.89 11.04
N ALA A 225 11.36 18.28 9.85
CA ALA A 225 11.84 18.96 8.65
C ALA A 225 11.01 20.23 8.34
N THR A 226 9.70 20.19 8.62
CA THR A 226 8.79 21.33 8.46
C THR A 226 9.14 22.47 9.40
N TRP A 227 9.48 22.17 10.66
CA TRP A 227 9.93 23.18 11.62
C TRP A 227 11.22 23.85 11.14
N LEU A 228 12.22 23.06 10.70
CA LEU A 228 13.48 23.59 10.16
C LEU A 228 13.26 24.49 8.93
N MET A 229 12.35 24.11 8.03
CA MET A 229 11.98 24.91 6.86
C MET A 229 11.35 26.25 7.27
N LYS A 230 10.42 26.23 8.23
CA LYS A 230 9.69 27.43 8.69
C LYS A 230 10.60 28.38 9.47
N THR A 231 11.45 27.85 10.34
CA THR A 231 12.30 28.65 11.24
C THR A 231 13.52 29.22 10.53
N TYR A 232 14.13 28.47 9.61
CA TYR A 232 15.41 28.86 8.97
C TYR A 232 15.31 29.13 7.46
N GLY A 233 14.12 28.97 6.86
CA GLY A 233 13.93 29.21 5.42
C GLY A 233 14.73 28.28 4.51
N ILE A 234 15.16 27.12 5.01
CA ILE A 234 15.97 26.17 4.24
C ILE A 234 15.08 25.26 3.39
N GLY A 235 15.60 24.80 2.24
CA GLY A 235 14.86 23.88 1.36
C GLY A 235 14.66 22.49 1.98
N THR A 236 13.61 21.79 1.57
CA THR A 236 13.17 20.49 2.13
C THR A 236 14.29 19.44 2.17
N GLY A 237 15.10 19.34 1.12
CA GLY A 237 16.22 18.40 1.07
C GLY A 237 17.35 18.73 2.05
N ARG A 238 17.59 20.02 2.35
CA ARG A 238 18.57 20.43 3.37
C ARG A 238 17.98 20.17 4.77
N ALA A 239 16.72 20.53 4.99
CA ALA A 239 16.03 20.28 6.26
C ALA A 239 16.00 18.80 6.68
N ALA A 240 15.73 17.88 5.73
CA ALA A 240 15.75 16.44 6.01
C ALA A 240 17.14 15.96 6.46
N ARG A 241 18.21 16.37 5.77
CA ARG A 241 19.59 16.00 6.14
C ARG A 241 19.97 16.52 7.54
N ILE A 242 19.61 17.77 7.85
CA ILE A 242 19.89 18.37 9.17
C ILE A 242 19.13 17.62 10.27
N ARG A 243 17.86 17.29 10.06
CA ARG A 243 17.08 16.48 11.01
C ARG A 243 17.73 15.13 11.25
N ASP A 244 18.09 14.41 10.20
CA ASP A 244 18.66 13.07 10.33
C ASP A 244 20.04 13.11 11.03
N ALA A 245 20.85 14.13 10.74
CA ALA A 245 22.13 14.37 11.44
C ALA A 245 21.95 14.81 12.90
N ALA A 246 20.88 15.53 13.23
CA ALA A 246 20.53 15.88 14.60
C ALA A 246 20.05 14.65 15.40
N ALA A 247 19.29 13.75 14.75
CA ALA A 247 18.75 12.53 15.34
C ALA A 247 19.79 11.41 15.53
N GLN A 248 20.81 11.37 14.67
CA GLN A 248 21.98 10.51 14.90
C GLN A 248 22.65 10.96 16.20
N ARG A 249 22.46 10.17 17.26
CA ARG A 249 23.18 10.35 18.52
C ARG A 249 24.66 10.36 18.18
N VAL A 250 25.34 11.45 18.53
CA VAL A 250 26.81 11.49 18.50
C VAL A 250 27.27 10.21 19.18
N PRO A 251 28.02 9.33 18.49
CA PRO A 251 28.60 8.16 19.13
C PRO A 251 29.28 8.68 20.37
N ARG A 252 28.80 8.29 21.55
CA ARG A 252 29.49 8.65 22.79
C ARG A 252 30.90 8.14 22.56
N HIS A 253 31.85 9.07 22.51
CA HIS A 253 33.25 8.72 22.54
C HIS A 253 33.39 7.93 23.83
N THR A 254 33.33 6.61 23.75
CA THR A 254 33.52 5.75 24.90
C THR A 254 34.92 6.12 25.35
N PRO A 255 35.09 6.78 26.51
CA PRO A 255 36.42 7.02 27.01
C PRO A 255 37.11 5.66 27.05
N PRO A 256 38.39 5.57 26.65
CA PRO A 256 39.10 4.30 26.65
C PRO A 256 38.89 3.65 28.03
N LEU A 257 38.35 2.44 28.01
CA LEU A 257 38.05 1.66 29.21
C LEU A 257 39.31 1.64 30.07
N THR A 258 39.31 2.44 31.14
CA THR A 258 40.27 2.29 32.22
C THR A 258 40.04 0.89 32.76
N VAL A 259 40.98 -0.02 32.47
CA VAL A 259 40.99 -1.39 32.96
C VAL A 259 40.91 -1.33 34.48
N VAL A 260 39.74 -1.62 35.03
CA VAL A 260 39.56 -1.83 36.46
C VAL A 260 40.17 -3.21 36.75
N PRO A 261 41.18 -3.31 37.64
CA PRO A 261 41.78 -4.59 37.97
C PRO A 261 40.74 -5.51 38.59
N ASP A 262 40.77 -6.74 38.11
CA ASP A 262 39.99 -7.91 38.51
C ASP A 262 40.00 -8.08 40.04
N VAL A 263 38.86 -7.79 40.68
CA VAL A 263 38.61 -8.07 42.09
C VAL A 263 37.84 -9.38 42.14
N GLY A 264 38.49 -10.39 42.69
CA GLY A 264 38.12 -11.80 42.61
C GLY A 264 36.68 -12.16 42.98
N GLU A 265 36.25 -13.25 42.35
CA GLU A 265 34.95 -13.93 42.55
C GLU A 265 34.61 -14.11 44.04
N PRO A 266 33.40 -13.70 44.47
CA PRO A 266 32.88 -14.12 45.76
C PRO A 266 32.49 -15.61 45.75
N PRO A 267 32.66 -16.32 46.88
CA PRO A 267 32.43 -17.75 46.98
C PRO A 267 30.95 -18.13 46.76
N LEU A 268 30.78 -19.24 46.05
CA LEU A 268 29.53 -19.96 45.77
C LEU A 268 28.70 -20.17 47.04
N SER A 269 27.55 -19.50 47.12
CA SER A 269 26.54 -19.77 48.13
C SER A 269 25.81 -21.08 47.82
N ASP A 270 25.89 -22.00 48.78
CA ASP A 270 25.15 -23.26 48.86
C ASP A 270 23.64 -23.02 48.61
N THR A 271 23.17 -23.43 47.44
CA THR A 271 21.74 -23.52 47.15
C THR A 271 21.27 -24.93 47.53
N PRO A 272 20.30 -25.08 48.46
CA PRO A 272 19.84 -26.39 48.90
C PRO A 272 19.12 -27.13 47.76
N ALA A 273 19.42 -28.42 47.64
CA ALA A 273 18.90 -29.30 46.61
C ALA A 273 17.35 -29.37 46.64
N PRO A 274 16.68 -29.40 45.47
CA PRO A 274 15.24 -29.55 45.40
C PRO A 274 14.81 -30.93 45.95
N PRO A 275 13.63 -31.03 46.60
CA PRO A 275 13.12 -32.27 47.15
C PRO A 275 12.82 -33.32 46.06
N PRO A 276 12.90 -34.63 46.40
CA PRO A 276 12.67 -35.72 45.46
C PRO A 276 11.23 -35.71 44.92
N VAL A 277 11.13 -35.77 43.59
CA VAL A 277 9.89 -35.95 42.83
C VAL A 277 9.28 -37.31 43.21
N GLY A 278 8.04 -37.30 43.70
CA GLY A 278 7.30 -38.53 44.02
C GLY A 278 6.98 -39.38 42.78
N PRO A 279 6.66 -40.67 42.95
CA PRO A 279 6.40 -41.58 41.84
C PRO A 279 5.19 -41.14 41.02
N ASP A 280 5.34 -41.16 39.70
CA ASP A 280 4.30 -40.84 38.72
C ASP A 280 3.04 -41.72 38.95
N PRO A 281 1.83 -41.15 38.86
CA PRO A 281 0.60 -41.93 38.97
C PRO A 281 0.47 -42.92 37.80
N GLU A 282 0.20 -44.18 38.13
CA GLU A 282 -0.05 -45.26 37.17
C GLU A 282 -1.11 -44.85 36.12
N PRO A 283 -0.87 -45.14 34.82
CA PRO A 283 -1.84 -44.91 33.78
C PRO A 283 -3.05 -45.83 33.97
N SER A 284 -4.23 -45.25 34.14
CA SER A 284 -5.50 -45.99 34.19
C SER A 284 -5.73 -46.74 32.88
N PRO A 285 -6.23 -47.99 32.92
CA PRO A 285 -6.49 -48.78 31.72
C PRO A 285 -7.63 -48.16 30.90
N MET A 286 -7.32 -47.74 29.67
CA MET A 286 -8.33 -47.40 28.66
C MET A 286 -9.16 -48.64 28.35
N THR A 287 -10.42 -48.62 28.76
CA THR A 287 -11.47 -49.48 28.23
C THR A 287 -11.66 -49.20 26.75
N THR A 288 -11.24 -50.13 25.89
CA THR A 288 -11.59 -50.18 24.47
C THR A 288 -13.04 -50.65 24.35
N ASP A 289 -13.97 -49.70 24.31
CA ASP A 289 -15.34 -49.97 23.89
C ASP A 289 -15.38 -49.89 22.36
N SER A 290 -15.14 -51.03 21.72
CA SER A 290 -15.08 -51.21 20.27
C SER A 290 -16.27 -52.05 19.84
N ASP A 291 -17.43 -51.41 19.78
CA ASP A 291 -18.64 -51.97 19.17
C ASP A 291 -19.39 -50.84 18.44
N ALA A 292 -18.88 -50.49 17.26
CA ALA A 292 -19.59 -49.64 16.31
C ALA A 292 -19.76 -50.41 14.98
N PRO A 293 -21.00 -50.56 14.47
CA PRO A 293 -21.28 -51.41 13.32
C PRO A 293 -20.75 -50.80 12.02
N LEU A 294 -20.16 -51.68 11.20
CA LEU A 294 -19.60 -51.44 9.88
C LEU A 294 -20.58 -50.65 8.95
N PRO A 295 -20.11 -49.61 8.23
CA PRO A 295 -20.90 -49.03 7.16
C PRO A 295 -20.91 -49.99 5.95
N LEU A 296 -22.13 -50.35 5.54
CA LEU A 296 -22.46 -51.06 4.31
C LEU A 296 -21.78 -50.40 3.10
N THR A 297 -21.01 -51.21 2.36
CA THR A 297 -20.54 -50.91 1.01
C THR A 297 -21.74 -50.76 0.07
N PRO A 298 -21.83 -49.67 -0.74
CA PRO A 298 -22.78 -49.61 -1.83
C PRO A 298 -22.32 -50.51 -2.99
N PRO A 299 -23.27 -51.11 -3.74
CA PRO A 299 -22.96 -52.01 -4.84
C PRO A 299 -22.30 -51.26 -6.01
N ALA A 300 -21.29 -51.92 -6.59
CA ALA A 300 -20.80 -51.62 -7.93
C ALA A 300 -21.91 -51.92 -8.95
N ASP A 301 -22.02 -51.05 -9.96
CA ASP A 301 -22.68 -51.20 -11.26
C ASP A 301 -23.75 -50.13 -11.52
N SER A 302 -23.36 -49.04 -12.22
CA SER A 302 -24.22 -48.37 -13.23
C SER A 302 -23.45 -47.29 -14.02
N HIS A 303 -23.31 -47.51 -15.34
CA HIS A 303 -23.23 -46.52 -16.44
C HIS A 303 -21.98 -45.60 -16.48
N GLU A 304 -20.99 -45.72 -17.38
CA GLU A 304 -20.99 -45.85 -18.85
C GLU A 304 -22.13 -45.11 -19.58
N GLN A 305 -21.74 -44.14 -20.42
CA GLN A 305 -22.52 -43.20 -21.26
C GLN A 305 -22.90 -41.86 -20.60
N VAL A 306 -22.13 -40.79 -20.89
CA VAL A 306 -22.54 -39.65 -21.75
C VAL A 306 -21.26 -38.95 -22.20
N ALA A 307 -20.70 -39.42 -23.32
CA ALA A 307 -20.03 -38.54 -24.27
C ALA A 307 -21.09 -38.18 -25.32
N ASP A 308 -20.99 -36.96 -25.87
CA ASP A 308 -21.71 -36.46 -27.06
C ASP A 308 -22.79 -35.37 -26.83
N GLU A 309 -22.36 -34.17 -26.43
CA GLU A 309 -23.15 -32.92 -26.61
C GLU A 309 -22.23 -31.70 -26.86
N ARG A 310 -21.20 -31.81 -27.73
CA ARG A 310 -20.30 -30.67 -28.01
C ARG A 310 -20.03 -30.36 -29.49
N GLU A 311 -20.88 -30.81 -30.42
CA GLU A 311 -20.73 -30.47 -31.84
C GLU A 311 -21.85 -29.62 -32.47
N GLU A 312 -22.96 -29.30 -31.78
CA GLU A 312 -24.07 -28.56 -32.44
C GLU A 312 -24.07 -27.03 -32.31
N GLU A 313 -23.13 -26.40 -31.60
CA GLU A 313 -23.08 -24.93 -31.46
C GLU A 313 -22.05 -24.28 -32.40
N LYS A 314 -22.10 -24.62 -33.70
CA LYS A 314 -21.27 -23.96 -34.73
C LYS A 314 -21.95 -23.62 -36.05
N ALA A 315 -23.26 -23.71 -36.13
CA ALA A 315 -23.99 -23.26 -37.31
C ALA A 315 -25.32 -22.60 -36.96
N LEU A 316 -25.26 -21.38 -36.41
CA LEU A 316 -26.31 -20.36 -36.48
C LEU A 316 -25.70 -18.96 -36.26
#